data_AF-A0A9Q3ILI8-F1
#
_entry.id   AF-A0A9Q3ILI8-F1
#
_cell.length_a   1.000
_cell.length_b   1.000
_cell.length_c   1.000
_cell.angle_alpha   90.00
_cell.angle_beta   90.00
_cell.angle_gamma   90.00
#
_symmetry.space_group_name_H-M   'P 1'
#
loop_
_entity.id
_entity.type
_entity.pdbx_description
1 polymer ?
#
loop_
_entity_poly.entity_id
_entity_poly.type
_entity_poly.pdbx_seq_one_letter_code
_entity_poly.pdbx_strand_id
1 'polypeptide(L)'
;MPNQISIISSVKVTYKEEFVANKLVEAQINPSLSLKMRNDLIDVLYTYKNAFASDNETFDTIKGHEVDLTLNIHRQYPPVLRRPDYPASPRARKALEKHNQELIQLGVLSKVSHNE
;
A
#
# COMPACT_ATOMS: atom_id res chain seq x y z
N MET A 1 10.63 57.20 -7.46
CA MET A 1 9.89 56.64 -8.61
C MET A 1 10.22 55.15 -8.69
N PRO A 2 9.23 54.29 -8.92
CA PRO A 2 9.02 53.08 -8.11
C PRO A 2 9.81 51.84 -8.55
N ASN A 3 10.22 51.07 -7.54
CA ASN A 3 10.78 49.72 -7.63
C ASN A 3 9.81 48.75 -8.33
N GLN A 4 10.29 48.09 -9.37
CA GLN A 4 9.68 46.88 -9.90
C GLN A 4 10.02 45.71 -8.97
N ILE A 5 9.13 45.40 -8.04
CA ILE A 5 9.14 44.10 -7.37
C ILE A 5 8.55 43.10 -8.36
N SER A 6 9.40 42.24 -8.92
CA SER A 6 8.99 41.08 -9.69
C SER A 6 8.11 40.20 -8.82
N ILE A 7 6.86 40.07 -9.23
CA ILE A 7 5.87 39.19 -8.62
C ILE A 7 6.39 37.76 -8.80
N ILE A 8 6.86 37.15 -7.70
CA ILE A 8 7.02 35.70 -7.62
C ILE A 8 5.59 35.15 -7.69
N SER A 9 5.18 34.76 -8.90
CA SER A 9 3.95 34.01 -9.12
C SER A 9 4.06 32.71 -8.34
N SER A 10 3.40 32.65 -7.20
CA SER A 10 3.15 31.43 -6.47
C SER A 10 2.22 30.56 -7.32
N VAL A 11 2.81 29.77 -8.22
CA VAL A 11 2.10 28.79 -9.02
C VAL A 11 1.48 27.81 -8.03
N LYS A 12 0.17 27.92 -7.83
CA LYS A 12 -0.63 26.91 -7.13
C LYS A 12 -0.61 25.66 -8.01
N VAL A 13 0.40 24.82 -7.86
CA VAL A 13 0.41 23.50 -8.48
C VAL A 13 -0.86 22.81 -8.02
N THR A 14 -1.70 22.42 -8.97
CA THR A 14 -2.94 21.74 -8.63
C THR A 14 -2.62 20.31 -8.24
N TYR A 15 -3.23 19.76 -7.19
CA TYR A 15 -3.01 18.37 -6.73
C TYR A 15 -3.19 17.31 -7.84
N LYS A 16 -3.95 17.64 -8.90
CA LYS A 16 -4.11 16.82 -10.09
C LYS A 16 -2.83 16.75 -10.94
N GLU A 17 -2.09 17.85 -11.06
CA GLU A 17 -0.81 17.88 -11.79
C GLU A 17 0.26 17.07 -11.07
N GLU A 18 0.32 17.13 -9.74
CA GLU A 18 1.20 16.28 -8.93
C GLU A 18 0.84 14.79 -9.08
N PHE A 19 -0.45 14.46 -9.14
CA PHE A 19 -0.89 13.09 -9.38
C PHE A 19 -0.43 12.58 -10.76
N VAL A 20 -0.56 13.40 -11.80
CA VAL A 20 -0.07 13.04 -13.14
C VAL A 20 1.45 12.88 -13.13
N ALA A 21 2.17 13.81 -12.49
CA ALA A 21 3.63 13.86 -12.49
C ALA A 21 4.31 12.83 -11.59
N ASN A 22 3.60 12.25 -10.60
CA ASN A 22 4.19 11.27 -9.69
C ASN A 22 3.60 9.87 -9.86
N LYS A 23 2.30 9.75 -10.15
CA LYS A 23 1.59 8.45 -10.21
C LYS A 23 1.34 7.95 -11.62
N LEU A 24 1.24 8.84 -12.61
CA LEU A 24 0.98 8.45 -14.00
C LEU A 24 2.21 8.49 -14.92
N VAL A 25 3.41 8.74 -14.38
CA VAL A 25 4.66 8.74 -15.18
C VAL A 25 4.93 7.38 -15.80
N GLU A 26 4.73 6.32 -15.02
CA GLU A 26 4.91 4.94 -15.47
C GLU A 26 3.68 4.39 -16.20
N ALA A 27 2.58 5.15 -16.22
CA ALA A 27 1.33 4.70 -16.83
C ALA A 27 1.43 4.71 -18.36
N GLN A 28 1.23 3.55 -18.98
CA GLN A 28 1.17 3.42 -20.44
C GLN A 28 -0.24 3.76 -20.94
N ILE A 29 -0.49 5.07 -21.13
CA ILE A 29 -1.72 5.55 -21.77
C ILE A 29 -1.56 5.46 -23.30
N ASN A 30 -2.57 4.91 -23.98
CA ASN A 30 -2.55 4.76 -25.44
C ASN A 30 -2.27 6.12 -26.14
N PRO A 31 -1.22 6.23 -26.97
CA PRO A 31 -0.84 7.48 -27.63
C PRO A 31 -1.86 7.92 -28.71
N SER A 32 -2.74 7.03 -29.15
CA SER A 32 -3.76 7.32 -30.16
C SER A 32 -4.98 8.08 -29.60
N LEU A 33 -5.03 8.29 -28.28
CA LEU A 33 -6.12 9.02 -27.63
C LEU A 33 -6.05 10.52 -27.95
N SER A 34 -7.20 11.11 -28.27
CA SER A 34 -7.31 12.56 -28.38
C SER A 34 -7.02 13.25 -27.04
N LEU A 35 -6.56 14.50 -27.10
CA LEU A 35 -6.25 15.28 -25.90
C LEU A 35 -7.45 15.36 -24.94
N LYS A 36 -8.66 15.50 -25.48
CA LYS A 36 -9.89 15.54 -24.69
C LYS A 36 -10.13 14.22 -23.93
N MET A 37 -10.06 13.08 -24.63
CA MET A 37 -10.25 11.77 -24.03
C MET A 37 -9.19 11.45 -22.97
N ARG A 38 -7.95 11.90 -23.20
CA ARG A 38 -6.87 11.74 -22.24
C ARG A 38 -7.13 12.54 -20.97
N ASN A 39 -7.63 13.77 -21.10
CA ASN A 39 -7.99 14.59 -19.94
C ASN A 39 -9.16 13.97 -19.17
N ASP A 40 -10.21 13.51 -19.88
CA ASP A 40 -11.36 12.83 -19.27
C ASP A 40 -10.93 11.57 -18.50
N LEU A 41 -9.99 10.79 -19.06
CA LEU A 41 -9.41 9.63 -18.38
C LEU A 41 -8.66 10.01 -17.10
N ILE A 42 -7.81 11.04 -17.16
CA ILE A 42 -7.08 11.53 -15.98
C ILE A 42 -8.05 12.03 -14.91
N ASP A 43 -9.15 12.67 -15.30
CA ASP A 43 -10.20 13.10 -14.37
C ASP A 43 -10.83 11.92 -13.63
N VAL A 44 -11.17 10.85 -14.34
CA VAL A 44 -11.70 9.63 -13.72
C VAL A 44 -10.68 8.98 -12.78
N LEU A 45 -9.43 8.82 -13.23
CA LEU A 45 -8.37 8.21 -12.42
C LEU A 45 -8.09 9.03 -11.16
N TYR A 46 -8.09 10.36 -11.26
CA TYR A 46 -7.91 11.25 -10.12
C TYR A 46 -9.09 11.19 -9.15
N THR A 47 -10.32 11.13 -9.68
CA THR A 47 -11.55 11.03 -8.87
C THR A 47 -11.57 9.75 -8.04
N TYR A 48 -11.15 8.63 -8.62
CA TYR A 48 -11.13 7.32 -7.96
C TYR A 48 -9.75 6.89 -7.47
N LYS A 49 -8.81 7.83 -7.25
CA LYS A 49 -7.42 7.52 -6.88
C LYS A 49 -7.28 6.62 -5.64
N ASN A 50 -8.20 6.72 -4.68
CA ASN A 50 -8.22 5.92 -3.45
C ASN A 50 -8.74 4.49 -3.65
N ALA A 51 -9.31 4.17 -4.81
CA ALA A 51 -9.77 2.82 -5.13
C ALA A 51 -8.62 1.91 -5.63
N PHE A 52 -7.46 2.49 -5.92
CA PHE A 52 -6.28 1.77 -6.38
C PHE A 52 -5.33 1.51 -5.22
N ALA A 53 -4.71 0.33 -5.20
CA ALA A 53 -3.68 0.02 -4.21
C ALA A 53 -2.45 0.92 -4.39
N SER A 54 -1.90 1.39 -3.28
CA SER A 54 -0.68 2.21 -3.23
C SER A 54 0.25 1.65 -2.17
N ASP A 55 1.55 1.63 -2.44
CA ASP A 55 2.56 1.03 -1.55
C ASP A 55 2.65 1.69 -0.16
N ASN A 56 2.16 2.92 -0.05
CA ASN A 56 2.22 3.73 1.17
C ASN A 56 0.96 3.61 2.05
N GLU A 57 -0.07 2.91 1.57
CA GLU A 57 -1.30 2.72 2.33
C GLU A 57 -1.30 1.32 2.92
N THR A 58 -1.52 1.24 4.23
CA THR A 58 -1.70 -0.06 4.90
C THR A 58 -2.96 -0.72 4.38
N PHE A 59 -2.95 -2.06 4.33
CA PHE A 59 -4.20 -2.81 4.18
C PHE A 59 -4.97 -2.70 5.50
N ASP A 60 -5.67 -1.59 5.66
CA ASP A 60 -6.51 -1.37 6.82
C ASP A 60 -7.60 -2.44 6.83
N THR A 61 -7.90 -2.97 8.01
CA THR A 61 -8.89 -4.05 8.10
C THR A 61 -10.24 -3.51 7.63
N ILE A 62 -10.85 -4.18 6.64
CA ILE A 62 -12.23 -3.85 6.24
C ILE A 62 -13.10 -4.04 7.48
N LYS A 63 -13.56 -2.93 8.06
CA LYS A 63 -14.36 -2.94 9.28
C LYS A 63 -15.57 -3.86 9.09
N GLY A 64 -15.73 -4.82 9.99
CA GLY A 64 -16.83 -5.78 9.96
C GLY A 64 -16.58 -7.06 9.15
N HIS A 65 -15.34 -7.33 8.72
CA HIS A 65 -14.93 -8.62 8.13
C HIS A 65 -13.96 -9.39 9.04
N GLU A 66 -14.03 -9.13 10.35
CA GLU A 66 -13.29 -9.89 11.35
C GLU A 66 -13.82 -11.34 11.38
N VAL A 67 -12.91 -12.30 11.31
CA VAL A 67 -13.25 -13.73 11.35
C VAL A 67 -13.03 -14.24 12.76
N ASP A 68 -14.12 -14.63 13.44
CA ASP A 68 -14.04 -15.33 14.70
C ASP A 68 -13.85 -16.84 14.45
N LEU A 69 -12.67 -17.35 14.78
CA LEU A 69 -12.32 -18.75 14.62
C LEU A 69 -12.50 -19.50 15.94
N THR A 70 -13.70 -20.04 16.17
CA THR A 70 -13.96 -20.90 17.32
C THR A 70 -13.43 -22.31 17.09
N LEU A 71 -12.50 -22.76 17.93
CA LEU A 71 -11.98 -24.13 17.89
C LEU A 71 -12.99 -25.09 18.54
N ASN A 72 -13.57 -25.99 17.73
CA ASN A 72 -14.51 -27.02 18.19
C ASN A 72 -13.84 -28.24 18.84
N ILE A 73 -12.55 -28.15 19.19
CA ILE A 73 -11.77 -29.25 19.76
C ILE A 73 -11.29 -28.91 21.17
N HIS A 74 -11.37 -29.90 22.05
CA HIS A 74 -10.69 -29.84 23.34
C HIS A 74 -9.17 -29.97 23.13
N ARG A 75 -8.37 -29.39 24.03
CA ARG A 75 -6.90 -29.55 23.98
C ARG A 75 -6.56 -31.04 23.89
N GLN A 76 -5.92 -31.43 22.79
CA GLN A 76 -5.48 -32.81 22.60
C GLN A 76 -4.54 -33.17 23.76
N TYR A 77 -4.83 -34.28 24.44
CA TYR A 77 -3.93 -34.89 25.41
C TYR A 77 -3.26 -36.11 24.76
N PRO A 78 -1.93 -36.25 24.82
CA PRO A 78 -0.98 -35.33 25.45
C PRO A 78 -0.81 -34.01 24.68
N PRO A 79 -0.36 -32.92 25.33
CA PRO A 79 -0.09 -31.66 24.66
C PRO A 79 0.86 -31.89 23.49
N VAL A 80 0.46 -31.49 22.28
CA VAL A 80 1.30 -31.63 21.09
C VAL A 80 2.60 -30.85 21.33
N LEU A 81 3.72 -31.58 21.40
CA LEU A 81 5.06 -30.99 21.46
C LEU A 81 5.22 -30.07 20.25
N ARG A 82 5.42 -28.77 20.51
CA ARG A 82 5.75 -27.82 19.44
C ARG A 82 7.07 -28.27 18.83
N ARG A 83 7.03 -28.62 17.54
CA ARG A 83 8.24 -28.91 16.78
C ARG A 83 9.01 -27.60 16.61
N PRO A 84 10.35 -27.61 16.71
CA PRO A 84 11.12 -26.43 16.34
C PRO A 84 10.86 -26.11 14.87
N ASP A 85 10.90 -24.83 14.53
CA ASP A 85 10.79 -24.40 13.13
C ASP A 85 11.90 -25.04 12.30
N TYR A 86 11.55 -25.47 11.09
CA TYR A 86 12.50 -26.08 10.20
C TYR A 86 13.57 -25.05 9.78
N PRO A 87 14.87 -25.40 9.79
CA PRO A 87 15.90 -24.45 9.44
C PRO A 87 15.80 -24.04 7.97
N ALA A 88 15.61 -22.74 7.72
CA ALA A 88 15.65 -22.18 6.38
C ALA A 88 17.11 -22.00 5.90
N SER A 89 17.34 -22.13 4.59
CA SER A 89 18.65 -21.83 4.00
C SER A 89 19.00 -20.34 4.16
N PRO A 90 20.30 -19.96 4.22
CA PRO A 90 20.68 -18.55 4.39
C PRO A 90 20.11 -17.62 3.31
N ARG A 91 20.01 -18.11 2.07
CA ARG A 91 19.40 -17.38 0.96
C ARG A 91 17.89 -17.21 1.15
N ALA A 92 17.20 -18.29 1.54
CA ALA A 92 15.76 -18.25 1.78
C ALA A 92 15.43 -17.31 2.95
N ARG A 93 16.21 -17.36 4.03
CA ARG A 93 16.02 -16.49 5.20
C ARG A 93 16.07 -15.01 4.84
N LYS A 94 17.04 -14.58 4.03
CA LYS A 94 17.15 -13.19 3.57
C LYS A 94 15.96 -12.74 2.72
N ALA A 95 15.47 -13.61 1.84
CA ALA A 95 14.30 -13.31 1.00
C ALA A 95 13.02 -13.20 1.86
N LEU A 96 12.83 -14.14 2.79
CA LEU A 96 11.70 -14.13 3.73
C LEU A 96 11.73 -12.91 4.65
N GLU A 97 12.91 -12.50 5.11
CA GLU A 97 13.05 -11.32 5.96
C GLU A 97 12.60 -10.04 5.24
N LYS A 98 12.94 -9.87 3.96
CA LYS A 98 12.46 -8.75 3.13
C LYS A 98 10.92 -8.75 3.06
N HIS A 99 10.32 -9.87 2.70
CA HIS A 99 8.86 -9.96 2.58
C HIS A 99 8.14 -9.80 3.91
N ASN A 100 8.70 -10.33 5.01
CA ASN A 100 8.13 -10.13 6.33
C ASN A 100 8.14 -8.64 6.73
N GLN A 101 9.19 -7.91 6.40
CA GLN A 101 9.26 -6.46 6.65
C GLN A 101 8.19 -5.71 5.84
N GLU A 102 7.99 -6.05 4.57
CA GLU A 102 6.93 -5.49 3.72
C GLU A 102 5.54 -5.75 4.32
N LEU A 103 5.26 -6.99 4.75
CA LEU A 103 3.98 -7.37 5.35
C LEU A 103 3.72 -6.68 6.71
N ILE A 104 4.76 -6.41 7.48
CA ILE A 104 4.65 -5.62 8.72
C ILE A 104 4.33 -4.17 8.39
N GLN A 105 5.01 -3.57 7.40
CA GLN A 105 4.74 -2.19 6.98
C GLN A 105 3.32 -2.01 6.45
N LEU A 106 2.78 -3.01 5.75
CA LEU A 106 1.41 -3.03 5.24
C LEU A 106 0.35 -3.29 6.32
N GLY A 107 0.75 -3.60 7.56
CA GLY A 107 -0.17 -3.88 8.67
C GLY A 107 -0.79 -5.28 8.66
N VAL A 108 -0.31 -6.18 7.79
CA VAL A 108 -0.83 -7.56 7.65
C VAL A 108 -0.29 -8.47 8.75
N LEU A 109 0.99 -8.30 9.11
CA LEU A 109 1.63 -9.04 10.19
C LEU A 109 1.91 -8.13 11.38
N SER A 110 1.53 -8.58 12.57
CA SER A 110 1.84 -7.91 13.84
C SER A 110 2.62 -8.85 14.77
N LYS A 111 3.44 -8.24 15.64
CA LYS A 111 4.17 -8.99 16.66
C LYS A 111 3.23 -9.28 17.83
N VAL A 112 2.83 -10.53 17.99
CA VAL A 112 2.02 -11.00 19.13
C VAL A 112 2.93 -11.59 20.21
N SER A 113 2.66 -11.27 21.48
CA SER A 113 3.39 -11.83 22.62
C SER A 113 2.67 -13.07 23.18
N HIS A 114 3.37 -13.95 23.89
CA HIS A 114 2.78 -15.18 24.44
C HIS A 114 1.76 -14.97 25.58
N ASN A 115 1.47 -13.72 25.96
CA ASN A 115 0.62 -13.36 27.09
C ASN A 115 -0.70 -12.67 26.71
N GLU A 116 -1.04 -12.64 25.41
CA GLU A 116 -2.39 -12.28 24.93
C GLU A 116 -3.26 -13.52 24.72
#